data_AF-A0A7W1DC68-F1
#
_entry.id   AF-A0A7W1DC68-F1
#
_cell.length_a   1.000
_cell.length_b   1.000
_cell.length_c   1.000
_cell.angle_alpha   90.00
_cell.angle_beta   90.00
_cell.angle_gamma   90.00
#
_symmetry.space_group_name_H-M   'P 1'
#
loop_
_entity.id
_entity.type
_entity.pdbx_description
1 polymer ?
#
loop_
_entity_poly.entity_id
_entity_poly.type
_entity_poly.pdbx_seq_one_letter_code
_entity_poly.pdbx_strand_id
1 'polypeptide(L)'
;MPSFNEIINQAKEKFNLGDRTETLFSALSALIIDKDDGGFAGFLQRFNDAGLGDTASSWVNSGVNTPISNEQLESVLGENTLNEISRNVGLDYQTTTSVSAFMIPQIVDELTPEGVPPAENNLLSRIGRTVSDIPPGEPFDRVGTAAAGTINEENRVVEANFGAVAESENNSALGWILPLIILALLLALGFMFCSKSEPIADTVNMNVNQSAISVNSNSVVNVNK
;
A
#
# COMPACT_ATOMS: atom_id res chain seq x y z
N MET A 1 26.83 14.98 -6.82
CA MET A 1 25.45 14.50 -6.72
C MET A 1 24.81 14.54 -8.11
N PRO A 2 23.91 13.60 -8.42
CA PRO A 2 23.19 13.60 -9.69
C PRO A 2 22.17 14.75 -9.74
N SER A 3 22.18 15.54 -10.81
CA SER A 3 21.15 16.57 -11.06
C SER A 3 19.78 15.94 -11.31
N PHE A 4 18.68 16.71 -11.24
CA PHE A 4 17.32 16.19 -11.54
C PHE A 4 17.20 15.41 -12.86
N ASN A 5 17.81 15.92 -13.94
CA ASN A 5 17.79 15.23 -15.24
C ASN A 5 18.52 13.88 -15.17
N GLU A 6 19.58 13.81 -14.38
CA GLU A 6 20.37 12.61 -14.19
C GLU A 6 19.62 11.58 -13.34
N ILE A 7 18.93 12.00 -12.28
CA ILE A 7 18.07 11.12 -11.45
C ILE A 7 16.98 10.49 -12.32
N ILE A 8 16.32 11.29 -13.16
CA ILE A 8 15.27 10.83 -14.08
C ILE A 8 15.87 9.83 -15.08
N ASN A 9 17.02 10.13 -15.69
CA ASN A 9 17.65 9.24 -16.66
C ASN A 9 18.08 7.91 -16.03
N GLN A 10 18.69 7.95 -14.84
CA GLN A 10 19.07 6.75 -14.10
C GLN A 10 17.85 5.89 -13.75
N ALA A 11 16.76 6.50 -13.31
CA ALA A 11 15.53 5.77 -13.02
C ALA A 11 14.87 5.21 -14.30
N LYS A 12 14.91 5.96 -15.43
CA LYS A 12 14.48 5.45 -16.74
C LYS A 12 15.26 4.21 -17.17
N GLU A 13 16.58 4.25 -17.07
CA GLU A 13 17.46 3.13 -17.43
C GLU A 13 17.29 1.94 -16.49
N LYS A 14 17.25 2.19 -15.17
CA LYS A 14 17.21 1.14 -14.15
C LYS A 14 15.88 0.40 -14.10
N PHE A 15 14.77 1.10 -14.31
CA PHE A 15 13.42 0.56 -14.13
C PHE A 15 12.63 0.42 -15.44
N ASN A 16 13.20 0.86 -16.57
CA ASN A 16 12.59 0.75 -17.91
C ASN A 16 11.17 1.36 -17.99
N LEU A 17 10.95 2.50 -17.34
CA LEU A 17 9.61 3.12 -17.22
C LEU A 17 9.30 4.16 -18.30
N GLY A 18 10.31 4.61 -19.06
CA GLY A 18 10.15 5.67 -20.06
C GLY A 18 9.63 6.97 -19.44
N ASP A 19 8.65 7.59 -20.07
CA ASP A 19 8.13 8.91 -19.67
C ASP A 19 7.37 8.89 -18.33
N ARG A 20 6.96 7.70 -17.86
CA ARG A 20 6.36 7.53 -16.54
C ARG A 20 7.30 7.92 -15.41
N THR A 21 8.62 7.82 -15.61
CA THR A 21 9.60 8.29 -14.63
C THR A 21 9.49 9.79 -14.38
N GLU A 22 9.25 10.59 -15.43
CA GLU A 22 9.10 12.06 -15.28
C GLU A 22 7.83 12.41 -14.53
N THR A 23 6.74 11.68 -14.82
CA THR A 23 5.46 11.84 -14.13
C THR A 23 5.59 11.47 -12.66
N LEU A 24 6.27 10.36 -12.35
CA LEU A 24 6.54 9.94 -10.97
C LEU A 24 7.44 10.94 -10.24
N PHE A 25 8.50 11.43 -10.90
CA PHE A 25 9.37 12.46 -10.34
C PHE A 25 8.59 13.73 -9.99
N SER A 26 7.68 14.16 -10.86
CA SER A 26 6.80 15.31 -10.62
C SER A 26 5.88 15.07 -9.42
N ALA A 27 5.22 13.90 -9.37
CA ALA A 27 4.34 13.53 -8.27
C ALA A 27 5.07 13.46 -6.92
N LEU A 28 6.27 12.88 -6.89
CA LEU A 28 7.10 12.82 -5.69
C LEU A 28 7.60 14.21 -5.27
N SER A 29 7.98 15.05 -6.23
CA SER A 29 8.38 16.41 -5.95
C SER A 29 7.23 17.21 -5.34
N ALA A 30 6.02 17.07 -5.91
CA ALA A 30 4.81 17.69 -5.38
C ALA A 30 4.51 17.23 -3.95
N LEU A 31 4.60 15.92 -3.68
CA LEU A 31 4.44 15.35 -2.34
C LEU A 31 5.44 15.94 -1.32
N ILE A 32 6.71 16.07 -1.71
CA ILE A 32 7.77 16.57 -0.81
C ILE A 32 7.55 18.04 -0.44
N ILE A 33 7.00 18.85 -1.34
CA ILE A 33 6.83 20.29 -1.15
C ILE A 33 5.37 20.69 -0.90
N ASP A 34 4.49 19.72 -0.67
CA ASP A 34 3.06 19.93 -0.49
C ASP A 34 2.78 20.77 0.75
N LYS A 35 2.19 21.94 0.54
CA LYS A 35 1.92 22.92 1.60
C LYS A 35 0.83 22.46 2.56
N ASP A 36 -0.14 21.71 2.07
CA ASP A 36 -1.26 21.24 2.89
C ASP A 36 -0.77 20.22 3.94
N ASP A 37 0.36 19.56 3.64
CA ASP A 37 1.02 18.57 4.48
C ASP A 37 2.24 19.11 5.25
N GLY A 38 2.40 20.43 5.34
CA GLY A 38 3.47 21.09 6.09
C GLY A 38 4.76 21.32 5.29
N GLY A 39 4.71 21.16 3.97
CA GLY A 39 5.80 21.39 3.04
C GLY A 39 6.99 20.44 3.27
N PHE A 40 8.16 20.87 2.84
CA PHE A 40 9.41 20.12 2.99
C PHE A 40 9.71 19.74 4.45
N ALA A 41 9.43 20.64 5.40
CA ALA A 41 9.61 20.37 6.82
C ALA A 41 8.64 19.30 7.33
N GLY A 42 7.36 19.37 6.95
CA GLY A 42 6.36 18.35 7.26
C GLY A 42 6.71 16.99 6.67
N PHE A 43 7.24 16.96 5.43
CA PHE A 43 7.75 15.74 4.81
C PHE A 43 8.85 15.09 5.65
N LEU A 44 9.89 15.84 6.03
CA LEU A 44 10.97 15.31 6.88
C LEU A 44 10.47 14.89 8.27
N GLN A 45 9.50 15.59 8.82
CA GLN A 45 8.90 15.26 10.11
C GLN A 45 8.27 13.87 10.10
N ARG A 46 7.62 13.45 9.00
CA ARG A 46 7.04 12.10 8.88
C ARG A 46 8.09 10.99 9.03
N PHE A 47 9.28 11.18 8.45
CA PHE A 47 10.38 10.24 8.63
C PHE A 47 10.91 10.25 10.06
N ASN A 48 10.98 11.42 10.68
CA ASN A 48 11.36 11.53 12.09
C ASN A 48 10.36 10.80 13.01
N ASP A 49 9.07 10.97 12.78
CA ASP A 49 7.99 10.34 13.57
C ASP A 49 7.99 8.81 13.42
N ALA A 50 8.43 8.30 12.27
CA ALA A 50 8.62 6.87 12.02
C ALA A 50 9.96 6.31 12.57
N GLY A 51 10.79 7.13 13.23
CA GLY A 51 12.10 6.72 13.73
C GLY A 51 13.19 6.63 12.65
N LEU A 52 12.95 7.20 11.47
CA LEU A 52 13.87 7.27 10.33
C LEU A 52 14.50 8.66 10.17
N GLY A 53 14.56 9.44 11.26
CA GLY A 53 15.10 10.80 11.27
C GLY A 53 16.57 10.86 10.83
N ASP A 54 17.40 9.88 11.23
CA ASP A 54 18.81 9.80 10.81
C ASP A 54 18.94 9.52 9.31
N THR A 55 18.07 8.65 8.76
CA THR A 55 18.00 8.37 7.33
C THR A 55 17.64 9.63 6.56
N ALA A 56 16.57 10.32 6.96
CA ALA A 56 16.14 11.56 6.32
C ALA A 56 17.19 12.68 6.44
N SER A 57 17.85 12.78 7.60
CA SER A 57 18.95 13.72 7.83
C SER A 57 20.15 13.44 6.92
N SER A 58 20.40 12.18 6.56
CA SER A 58 21.47 11.84 5.61
C SER A 58 21.24 12.38 4.20
N TRP A 59 19.97 12.66 3.83
CA TRP A 59 19.63 13.24 2.52
C TRP A 59 19.77 14.75 2.50
N VAL A 60 19.57 15.40 3.66
CA VAL A 60 19.71 16.86 3.78
C VAL A 60 21.18 17.27 3.92
N ASN A 61 21.97 16.44 4.59
CA ASN A 61 23.38 16.72 4.80
C ASN A 61 24.21 16.33 3.56
N SER A 62 25.25 17.11 3.26
CA SER A 62 26.20 16.77 2.20
C SER A 62 26.94 15.47 2.53
N GLY A 63 26.51 14.35 1.93
CA GLY A 63 27.02 13.04 2.27
C GLY A 63 26.43 11.93 1.39
N VAL A 64 26.72 10.68 1.72
CA VAL A 64 26.11 9.54 1.02
C VAL A 64 24.67 9.40 1.50
N ASN A 65 23.71 9.54 0.58
CA ASN A 65 22.29 9.33 0.88
C ASN A 65 22.07 7.89 1.35
N THR A 66 21.55 7.73 2.56
CA THR A 66 21.19 6.42 3.09
C THR A 66 19.98 5.88 2.32
N PRO A 67 20.06 4.68 1.70
CA PRO A 67 18.93 4.10 1.02
C PRO A 67 17.81 3.76 2.00
N ILE A 68 16.57 3.84 1.54
CA ILE A 68 15.38 3.45 2.29
C ILE A 68 14.75 2.21 1.63
N SER A 69 14.24 1.29 2.44
CA SER A 69 13.50 0.12 1.95
C SER A 69 12.06 0.46 1.59
N ASN A 70 11.41 -0.42 0.83
CA ASN A 70 10.01 -0.25 0.45
C ASN A 70 9.09 -0.24 1.67
N GLU A 71 9.36 -1.13 2.63
CA GLU A 71 8.58 -1.28 3.86
C GLU A 71 8.72 -0.05 4.75
N GLN A 72 9.94 0.51 4.86
CA GLN A 72 10.18 1.76 5.57
C GLN A 72 9.46 2.93 4.90
N LEU A 73 9.51 3.02 3.57
CA LEU A 73 8.82 4.07 2.84
C LEU A 73 7.30 3.99 3.04
N GLU A 74 6.74 2.79 2.93
CA GLU A 74 5.32 2.53 3.17
C GLU A 74 4.91 2.87 4.61
N SER A 75 5.76 2.58 5.59
CA SER A 75 5.49 2.93 6.99
C SER A 75 5.41 4.45 7.23
N VAL A 76 6.08 5.25 6.40
CA VAL A 76 6.12 6.72 6.53
C VAL A 76 5.02 7.39 5.71
N LEU A 77 4.88 7.02 4.44
CA LEU A 77 3.95 7.67 3.52
C LEU A 77 2.55 7.05 3.56
N GLY A 78 2.46 5.80 4.00
CA GLY A 78 1.23 5.02 4.01
C GLY A 78 0.88 4.44 2.64
N GLU A 79 0.17 3.31 2.68
CA GLU A 79 -0.29 2.58 1.50
C GLU A 79 -1.23 3.44 0.62
N ASN A 80 -2.05 4.30 1.23
CA ASN A 80 -3.00 5.16 0.51
C ASN A 80 -2.28 6.15 -0.42
N THR A 81 -1.30 6.90 0.11
CA THR A 81 -0.52 7.87 -0.66
C THR A 81 0.21 7.20 -1.82
N LEU A 82 0.84 6.05 -1.56
CA LEU A 82 1.57 5.30 -2.59
C LEU A 82 0.62 4.72 -3.66
N ASN A 83 -0.58 4.29 -3.28
CA ASN A 83 -1.63 3.87 -4.22
C ASN A 83 -2.20 5.02 -5.05
N GLU A 84 -2.32 6.22 -4.49
CA GLU A 84 -2.75 7.39 -5.24
C GLU A 84 -1.71 7.79 -6.28
N ILE A 85 -0.43 7.80 -5.90
CA ILE A 85 0.67 8.05 -6.84
C ILE A 85 0.71 6.97 -7.93
N SER A 86 0.56 5.70 -7.58
CA SER A 86 0.59 4.60 -8.57
C SER A 86 -0.52 4.75 -9.62
N ARG A 87 -1.75 5.08 -9.19
CA ARG A 87 -2.89 5.36 -10.07
C ARG A 87 -2.64 6.57 -10.97
N ASN A 88 -2.09 7.64 -10.41
CA ASN A 88 -1.83 8.88 -11.15
C ASN A 88 -0.74 8.70 -12.22
N VAL A 89 0.29 7.90 -11.92
CA VAL A 89 1.40 7.63 -12.85
C VAL A 89 1.06 6.49 -13.83
N GLY A 90 0.08 5.64 -13.51
CA GLY A 90 -0.26 4.46 -14.29
C GLY A 90 0.76 3.32 -14.12
N LEU A 91 1.29 3.15 -12.90
CA LEU A 91 2.21 2.08 -12.52
C LEU A 91 1.53 1.15 -11.50
N ASP A 92 2.02 -0.08 -11.39
CA ASP A 92 1.63 -0.94 -10.28
C ASP A 92 2.22 -0.42 -8.95
N TYR A 93 1.55 -0.77 -7.84
CA TYR A 93 1.93 -0.33 -6.51
C TYR A 93 3.39 -0.68 -6.15
N GLN A 94 3.81 -1.92 -6.43
CA GLN A 94 5.14 -2.40 -6.05
C GLN A 94 6.26 -1.67 -6.80
N THR A 95 6.06 -1.41 -8.10
CA THR A 95 6.96 -0.61 -8.92
C THR A 95 7.00 0.83 -8.43
N THR A 96 5.84 1.46 -8.18
CA THR A 96 5.80 2.84 -7.64
C THR A 96 6.56 2.94 -6.33
N THR A 97 6.33 2.04 -5.38
CA THR A 97 7.02 2.06 -4.08
C THR A 97 8.53 1.87 -4.26
N SER A 98 8.94 0.91 -5.09
CA SER A 98 10.37 0.63 -5.33
C SER A 98 11.10 1.80 -5.98
N VAL A 99 10.48 2.43 -6.97
CA VAL A 99 11.08 3.57 -7.69
C VAL A 99 11.07 4.82 -6.80
N SER A 100 10.02 5.00 -5.99
CA SER A 100 9.94 6.10 -5.02
C SER A 100 11.01 5.98 -3.94
N ALA A 101 11.24 4.78 -3.41
CA ALA A 101 12.30 4.51 -2.44
C ALA A 101 13.70 4.82 -3.00
N PHE A 102 13.89 4.64 -4.32
CA PHE A 102 15.12 5.02 -5.00
C PHE A 102 15.24 6.53 -5.24
N MET A 103 14.15 7.21 -5.65
CA MET A 103 14.22 8.61 -6.07
C MET A 103 14.14 9.61 -4.92
N ILE A 104 13.33 9.35 -3.89
CA ILE A 104 13.10 10.30 -2.79
C ILE A 104 14.42 10.80 -2.15
N PRO A 105 15.37 9.92 -1.75
CA PRO A 105 16.64 10.37 -1.17
C PRO A 105 17.40 11.35 -2.07
N GLN A 106 17.39 11.11 -3.38
CA GLN A 106 18.09 11.93 -4.37
C GLN A 106 17.37 13.24 -4.66
N ILE A 107 16.03 13.23 -4.67
CA ILE A 107 15.22 14.44 -4.83
C ILE A 107 15.43 15.37 -3.64
N VAL A 108 15.41 14.83 -2.42
CA VAL A 108 15.62 15.62 -1.19
C VAL A 108 16.99 16.28 -1.19
N ASP A 109 18.06 15.53 -1.49
CA ASP A 109 19.44 16.03 -1.58
C ASP A 109 19.59 17.15 -2.62
N GLU A 110 19.05 16.98 -3.82
CA GLU A 110 19.09 18.00 -4.89
C GLU A 110 18.23 19.24 -4.56
N LEU A 111 17.24 19.10 -3.67
CA LEU A 111 16.46 20.21 -3.12
C LEU A 111 17.18 20.95 -1.99
N THR A 112 18.19 20.34 -1.36
CA THR A 112 18.97 20.91 -0.23
C THR A 112 20.46 21.08 -0.56
N PRO A 113 20.83 21.83 -1.61
CA PRO A 113 22.22 21.96 -2.06
C PRO A 113 23.19 22.55 -1.02
N GLU A 114 22.68 23.30 -0.04
CA GLU A 114 23.46 23.89 1.06
C GLU A 114 23.10 23.30 2.43
N GLY A 115 22.37 22.16 2.47
CA GLY A 115 21.74 21.65 3.70
C GLY A 115 20.63 22.56 4.25
N VAL A 116 20.21 23.54 3.45
CA VAL A 116 19.12 24.45 3.76
C VAL A 116 17.89 24.01 2.97
N PRO A 117 16.71 23.87 3.63
CA PRO A 117 15.46 23.67 2.92
C PRO A 117 15.28 24.72 1.82
N PRO A 118 14.79 24.33 0.64
CA PRO A 118 14.64 25.28 -0.45
C PRO A 118 13.69 26.41 -0.03
N ALA A 119 14.12 27.66 -0.24
CA ALA A 119 13.21 28.80 -0.16
C ALA A 119 12.10 28.59 -1.21
N GLU A 120 10.84 28.62 -0.77
CA GLU A 120 9.67 28.19 -1.55
C GLU A 120 9.53 28.88 -2.92
N ASN A 121 10.09 30.08 -3.05
CA ASN A 121 10.09 30.90 -4.27
C ASN A 121 11.02 30.37 -5.37
N ASN A 122 12.09 29.66 -5.02
CA ASN A 122 13.08 29.19 -5.98
C ASN A 122 12.65 27.89 -6.68
N LEU A 123 11.83 27.05 -6.03
CA LEU A 123 11.29 25.85 -6.65
C LEU A 123 10.16 26.15 -7.62
N LEU A 124 9.24 27.04 -7.23
CA LEU A 124 8.18 27.51 -8.13
C LEU A 124 8.75 28.24 -9.34
N SER A 125 9.92 28.85 -9.25
CA SER A 125 10.61 29.44 -10.41
C SER A 125 11.28 28.38 -11.31
N ARG A 126 11.68 27.23 -10.75
CA ARG A 126 12.28 26.10 -11.49
C ARG A 126 11.22 25.18 -12.12
N ILE A 127 10.07 25.03 -11.47
CA ILE A 127 8.92 24.22 -11.92
C ILE A 127 7.92 25.07 -12.73
N GLY A 128 7.80 26.35 -12.40
CA GLY A 128 6.80 27.28 -12.93
C GLY A 128 6.99 27.66 -14.40
N ARG A 129 8.02 27.16 -15.09
CA ARG A 129 8.08 27.27 -16.55
C ARG A 129 7.06 26.36 -17.26
N THR A 130 6.44 25.42 -16.54
CA THR A 130 5.42 24.50 -17.07
C THR A 130 4.05 24.67 -16.39
N VAL A 131 4.00 25.22 -15.17
CA VAL A 131 2.77 25.31 -14.35
C VAL A 131 2.12 26.70 -14.36
N SER A 132 2.82 27.77 -14.77
CA SER A 132 2.27 29.14 -14.75
C SER A 132 1.06 29.35 -15.67
N ASP A 133 0.85 28.45 -16.63
CA ASP A 133 -0.24 28.53 -17.60
C ASP A 133 -1.50 27.77 -17.15
N ILE A 134 -1.49 27.18 -15.95
CA ILE A 134 -2.64 26.44 -15.40
C ILE A 134 -3.49 27.40 -14.54
N PRO A 135 -4.70 27.78 -14.97
CA PRO A 135 -5.58 28.61 -14.16
C PRO A 135 -6.04 27.86 -12.89
N PRO A 136 -6.13 28.54 -11.73
CA PRO A 136 -6.51 27.90 -10.47
C PRO A 136 -7.96 27.39 -10.53
N GLY A 137 -8.15 26.08 -10.28
CA GLY A 137 -9.46 25.43 -10.22
C GLY A 137 -9.76 24.42 -11.33
N GLU A 138 -8.85 24.16 -12.26
CA GLU A 138 -9.00 23.08 -13.26
C GLU A 138 -8.44 21.74 -12.73
N PRO A 139 -9.14 20.61 -12.97
CA PRO A 139 -8.59 19.26 -12.80
C PRO A 139 -7.34 19.04 -13.67
N PHE A 140 -6.35 18.33 -13.13
CA PHE A 140 -5.05 18.08 -13.79
C PHE A 140 -5.12 17.19 -15.05
N ASP A 141 -6.31 16.68 -15.38
CA ASP A 141 -6.65 15.81 -16.50
C ASP A 141 -6.23 16.38 -17.87
N ARG A 142 -5.98 17.69 -17.95
CA ARG A 142 -5.68 18.43 -19.19
C ARG A 142 -4.20 18.74 -19.40
N VAL A 143 -3.30 18.31 -18.52
CA VAL A 143 -1.85 18.59 -18.62
C VAL A 143 -1.15 17.75 -19.71
N GLY A 144 -1.89 17.05 -20.58
CA GLY A 144 -1.33 16.16 -21.61
C GLY A 144 -1.74 16.39 -23.07
N THR A 145 -2.44 17.47 -23.46
CA THR A 145 -3.10 17.49 -24.79
C THR A 145 -2.80 18.70 -25.68
N ALA A 146 -1.52 18.96 -25.95
CA ALA A 146 -1.12 19.78 -27.11
C ALA A 146 0.21 19.33 -27.73
N ALA A 147 0.35 18.03 -27.99
CA ALA A 147 1.31 17.52 -28.95
C ALA A 147 0.75 16.25 -29.59
N ALA A 148 -0.31 16.40 -30.40
CA ALA A 148 -0.65 15.42 -31.42
C ALA A 148 0.43 15.50 -32.52
N GLY A 149 1.60 14.95 -32.23
CA GLY A 149 2.58 14.55 -33.23
C GLY A 149 2.13 13.22 -33.83
N THR A 150 1.88 13.22 -35.12
CA THR A 150 1.46 12.08 -35.94
C THR A 150 2.32 10.85 -35.62
N ILE A 151 1.71 9.81 -35.04
CA ILE A 151 2.29 8.46 -35.01
C ILE A 151 2.36 7.96 -36.45
N ASN A 152 3.59 7.85 -36.98
CA ASN A 152 3.80 7.19 -38.25
C ASN A 152 3.63 5.68 -38.06
N GLU A 153 2.65 5.15 -38.78
CA GLU A 153 2.10 3.79 -38.87
C GLU A 153 3.10 2.72 -39.38
N GLU A 154 4.37 2.73 -38.97
CA GLU A 154 5.37 1.83 -39.57
C GLU A 154 6.36 1.19 -38.58
N ASN A 155 5.96 0.92 -37.33
CA ASN A 155 6.74 0.00 -36.50
C ASN A 155 5.85 -0.83 -35.56
N ARG A 156 5.14 -1.80 -36.15
CA ARG A 156 4.57 -2.93 -35.40
C ARG A 156 5.71 -3.87 -35.00
N VAL A 157 5.88 -4.12 -33.71
CA VAL A 157 5.84 -5.44 -33.04
C VAL A 157 6.61 -5.43 -31.72
N VAL A 158 5.88 -5.51 -30.59
CA VAL A 158 6.12 -6.58 -29.61
C VAL A 158 4.73 -7.07 -29.15
N GLU A 159 4.28 -8.18 -29.74
CA GLU A 159 3.38 -9.10 -29.05
C GLU A 159 4.15 -9.64 -27.83
N ALA A 160 3.86 -9.10 -26.65
CA ALA A 160 4.08 -9.84 -25.42
C ALA A 160 2.74 -10.48 -25.08
N ASN A 161 2.67 -11.78 -25.37
CA ASN A 161 1.66 -12.72 -24.94
C ASN A 161 1.39 -12.50 -23.44
N PHE A 162 0.31 -11.78 -23.12
CA PHE A 162 -0.21 -11.73 -21.76
C PHE A 162 -0.77 -13.12 -21.48
N GLY A 163 0.05 -13.99 -20.92
CA GLY A 163 -0.41 -15.20 -20.28
C GLY A 163 -1.52 -14.80 -19.32
N ALA A 164 -2.69 -15.39 -19.53
CA ALA A 164 -3.89 -15.15 -18.74
C ALA A 164 -3.56 -15.16 -17.25
N VAL A 165 -3.47 -13.98 -16.66
CA VAL A 165 -3.72 -13.81 -15.23
C VAL A 165 -5.22 -13.98 -15.11
N ALA A 166 -5.62 -15.04 -14.42
CA ALA A 166 -7.01 -15.22 -14.01
C ALA A 166 -7.42 -13.99 -13.20
N GLU A 167 -8.19 -13.14 -13.85
CA GLU A 167 -8.77 -11.94 -13.30
C GLU A 167 -9.72 -12.37 -12.17
N SER A 168 -9.34 -12.08 -10.92
CA SER A 168 -10.28 -12.10 -9.81
C SER A 168 -11.18 -10.90 -9.98
N GLU A 169 -12.21 -11.08 -10.81
CA GLU A 169 -13.25 -10.12 -11.11
C GLU A 169 -13.78 -9.43 -9.84
N ASN A 170 -13.26 -8.23 -9.55
CA ASN A 170 -13.89 -7.26 -8.66
C ASN A 170 -14.95 -6.50 -9.46
N ASN A 171 -15.92 -7.24 -9.98
CA ASN A 171 -17.08 -6.65 -10.62
C ASN A 171 -17.87 -5.92 -9.54
N SER A 172 -18.00 -4.60 -9.70
CA SER A 172 -18.83 -3.68 -8.90
C SER A 172 -20.32 -4.04 -8.85
N ALA A 173 -20.72 -5.19 -9.40
CA ALA A 173 -21.97 -5.86 -9.10
C ALA A 173 -22.00 -6.45 -7.68
N LEU A 174 -20.85 -6.74 -7.04
CA LEU A 174 -20.82 -7.41 -5.72
C LEU A 174 -20.88 -6.45 -4.53
N GLY A 175 -20.62 -5.15 -4.72
CA GLY A 175 -20.59 -4.17 -3.62
C GLY A 175 -21.96 -3.92 -2.98
N TRP A 176 -23.05 -3.93 -3.76
CA TRP A 176 -24.41 -3.71 -3.25
C TRP A 176 -25.08 -4.98 -2.69
N ILE A 177 -24.63 -6.17 -3.12
CA ILE A 177 -25.11 -7.46 -2.63
C ILE A 177 -24.30 -8.01 -1.45
N LEU A 178 -23.12 -7.46 -1.16
CA LEU A 178 -22.32 -7.79 0.03
C LEU A 178 -23.15 -7.76 1.34
N PRO A 179 -23.98 -6.74 1.65
CA PRO A 179 -24.81 -6.76 2.85
C PRO A 179 -25.88 -7.87 2.83
N LEU A 180 -26.44 -8.21 1.66
CA LEU A 180 -27.44 -9.27 1.53
C LEU A 180 -26.81 -10.67 1.67
N ILE A 181 -25.60 -10.87 1.17
CA ILE A 181 -24.84 -12.12 1.30
C ILE A 181 -24.40 -12.32 2.75
N ILE A 182 -23.93 -11.28 3.43
CA ILE A 182 -23.60 -11.33 4.86
C ILE A 182 -24.84 -11.64 5.70
N LEU A 183 -25.98 -11.02 5.40
CA LEU A 183 -27.25 -11.31 6.09
C LEU A 183 -27.73 -12.74 5.84
N ALA A 184 -27.61 -13.24 4.60
CA ALA A 184 -27.95 -14.62 4.26
C ALA A 184 -27.03 -15.64 4.96
N LEU A 185 -25.73 -15.34 5.07
CA LEU A 185 -24.78 -16.15 5.83
C LEU A 185 -25.13 -16.17 7.31
N LEU A 186 -25.45 -15.03 7.93
CA LEU A 186 -25.88 -14.96 9.33
C LEU A 186 -27.16 -15.76 9.58
N LEU A 187 -28.13 -15.72 8.66
CA LEU A 187 -29.34 -16.53 8.75
C LEU A 187 -29.06 -18.04 8.61
N ALA A 188 -28.15 -18.43 7.70
CA ALA A 188 -27.75 -19.82 7.53
C ALA A 188 -26.96 -20.36 8.74
N LEU A 189 -26.06 -19.56 9.31
CA LEU A 189 -25.32 -19.87 10.54
C LEU A 189 -26.25 -19.95 11.76
N GLY A 190 -27.28 -19.10 11.84
CA GLY A 190 -28.31 -19.17 12.88
C GLY A 190 -29.15 -20.44 12.81
N PHE A 191 -29.47 -20.92 11.60
CA PHE A 191 -30.24 -22.16 11.40
C PHE A 191 -29.44 -23.41 11.80
N MET A 192 -28.12 -23.40 11.60
CA MET A 192 -27.25 -24.53 11.96
C MET A 192 -27.07 -24.68 13.49
N PHE A 193 -27.24 -23.60 14.26
CA PHE A 193 -27.11 -23.61 15.72
C PHE A 193 -28.42 -23.95 16.47
N CYS A 194 -29.52 -24.21 15.75
CA CYS A 194 -30.78 -24.71 16.34
C CYS A 194 -31.00 -26.22 16.13
N SER A 195 -30.07 -26.95 15.50
CA SER A 195 -30.18 -28.39 15.26
C SER A 195 -29.63 -29.25 16.40
N LYS A 196 -29.61 -28.76 17.64
CA LYS A 196 -29.29 -29.59 18.81
C LYS A 196 -30.17 -29.27 20.00
N SER A 197 -31.42 -29.73 19.91
CA SER A 197 -32.23 -30.02 21.09
C SER A 197 -32.98 -31.34 20.84
N GLU A 198 -32.47 -32.42 21.43
CA GLU A 198 -33.27 -33.63 21.62
C GLU A 198 -33.62 -33.77 23.12
N PRO A 199 -34.91 -33.98 23.43
CA PRO A 199 -35.39 -34.34 24.75
C PRO A 199 -35.32 -35.87 24.93
N ILE A 200 -35.00 -36.36 26.12
CA ILE A 200 -35.21 -37.77 26.45
C ILE A 200 -35.96 -37.87 27.76
N ALA A 201 -37.23 -38.25 27.64
CA ALA A 201 -38.02 -38.82 28.70
C ALA A 201 -37.92 -40.36 28.62
N ASP A 202 -37.70 -40.97 29.77
CA ASP A 202 -37.99 -42.33 30.24
C ASP A 202 -38.23 -43.47 29.22
N THR A 203 -37.45 -44.55 29.35
CA THR A 203 -37.99 -45.91 29.17
C THR A 203 -37.26 -46.91 30.08
N VAL A 204 -38.03 -47.51 30.98
CA VAL A 204 -37.68 -48.65 31.84
C VAL A 204 -37.38 -49.87 30.97
N ASN A 205 -36.27 -50.57 31.22
CA ASN A 205 -36.04 -51.91 30.68
C ASN A 205 -35.65 -52.87 31.82
N MET A 206 -36.53 -53.84 32.09
CA MET A 206 -36.31 -54.92 33.04
C MET A 206 -35.51 -56.03 32.35
N ASN A 207 -34.31 -56.34 32.84
CA ASN A 207 -33.65 -57.59 32.51
C ASN A 207 -33.27 -58.32 33.81
N VAL A 208 -34.02 -59.37 34.10
CA VAL A 208 -33.76 -60.32 35.19
C VAL A 208 -32.77 -61.36 34.67
N ASN A 209 -31.59 -61.42 35.28
CA ASN A 209 -30.90 -62.70 35.42
C ASN A 209 -30.12 -62.74 36.75
N GLN A 210 -30.58 -63.61 37.65
CA GLN A 210 -29.90 -64.00 38.88
C GLN A 210 -28.76 -64.97 38.54
N SER A 211 -27.55 -64.73 39.02
CA SER A 211 -26.61 -65.80 39.41
C SER A 211 -25.52 -65.26 40.35
N ALA A 212 -25.33 -65.96 41.47
CA ALA A 212 -24.11 -66.06 42.28
C ALA A 212 -23.71 -64.90 43.23
N ILE A 213 -24.18 -65.05 44.47
CA ILE A 213 -23.42 -65.06 45.73
C ILE A 213 -21.88 -64.91 45.58
N SER A 214 -21.27 -63.92 46.26
CA SER A 214 -20.03 -64.10 47.05
C SER A 214 -19.78 -62.91 47.98
N VAL A 215 -19.86 -63.18 49.28
CA VAL A 215 -19.33 -62.35 50.39
C VAL A 215 -17.80 -62.32 50.30
N ASN A 216 -17.11 -61.18 50.46
CA ASN A 216 -15.89 -61.10 51.28
C ASN A 216 -15.37 -59.67 51.54
N SER A 217 -14.79 -59.55 52.72
CA SER A 217 -14.32 -58.43 53.53
C SER A 217 -13.12 -57.64 53.01
N ASN A 218 -13.00 -56.40 53.49
CA ASN A 218 -11.81 -55.74 54.07
C ASN A 218 -11.86 -54.22 53.79
N SER A 219 -12.14 -53.38 54.80
CA SER A 219 -11.11 -52.65 55.59
C SER A 219 -10.05 -52.02 54.67
N VAL A 220 -9.89 -50.70 54.56
CA VAL A 220 -9.33 -49.83 55.60
C VAL A 220 -9.65 -48.37 55.28
N VAL A 221 -10.20 -47.66 56.27
CA VAL A 221 -10.14 -46.20 56.42
C VAL A 221 -8.71 -45.85 56.84
N ASN A 222 -8.07 -44.86 56.18
CA ASN A 222 -6.99 -44.15 56.86
C ASN A 222 -7.00 -42.65 56.52
N VAL A 223 -7.65 -41.93 57.43
CA VAL A 223 -7.43 -40.51 57.75
C VAL A 223 -6.21 -40.47 58.68
N ASN A 224 -5.28 -39.54 58.47
CA ASN A 224 -4.39 -38.92 59.49
C ASN A 224 -3.33 -38.10 58.73
N LYS A 225 -2.94 -36.88 59.10
CA LYS A 225 -3.29 -35.95 60.17
C LYS A 225 -2.74 -34.59 59.74
#